data_AF-A0A0W0VRA2-F1
#
_entry.id   AF-A0A0W0VRA2-F1
#
_cell.length_a   1.000
_cell.length_b   1.000
_cell.length_c   1.000
_cell.angle_alpha   90.00
_cell.angle_beta   90.00
_cell.angle_gamma   90.00
#
_symmetry.space_group_name_H-M   'P 1'
#
loop_
_entity.id
_entity.type
_entity.pdbx_description
1 polymer ?
#
loop_
_entity_poly.entity_id
_entity_poly.type
_entity_poly.pdbx_seq_one_letter_code
_entity_poly.pdbx_strand_id
1 'polypeptide(L)'
;MIQLNWPLIIVLFSLALPGVFIAIPRLVNFLLHKAQASMQKRVNRIAVIQSLLMIFVMTMAGSVLSRITGLGAPVIQTFLDSGDLGWPLLLDSLLPLFLFTAVGLFIFFAIYYGLLPSFLDKDTYQSMSQLRSAVGLDGSMLYSGIAEELIVRWGLVNLLVFFGILFIKAHHPMIVWIAILLSSVLYAFSQLPVYVAVGCAFNRRLIYALLLAYGWQGLLFGLIFWQYGILAAMIAHMLFHLGWWVYQKP
;
A
#
# COMPACT_ATOMS: atom_id res chain seq x y z
N MET A 1 -11.92 28.54 5.93
CA MET A 1 -12.59 27.22 5.86
C MET A 1 -11.72 26.29 5.04
N ILE A 2 -11.40 25.10 5.55
CA ILE A 2 -10.74 24.05 4.74
C ILE A 2 -11.80 23.54 3.76
N GLN A 3 -11.74 23.98 2.49
CA GLN A 3 -12.63 23.46 1.45
C GLN A 3 -12.13 22.08 1.01
N LEU A 4 -13.00 21.07 0.95
CA LEU A 4 -12.64 19.75 0.44
C LEU A 4 -12.38 19.81 -1.07
N ASN A 5 -11.30 19.19 -1.53
CA ASN A 5 -11.01 19.04 -2.96
C ASN A 5 -11.74 17.79 -3.46
N TRP A 6 -13.04 17.93 -3.69
CA TRP A 6 -13.91 16.85 -4.16
C TRP A 6 -13.41 16.19 -5.46
N PRO A 7 -12.95 16.93 -6.49
CA PRO A 7 -12.38 16.32 -7.68
C PRO A 7 -11.24 15.34 -7.38
N LEU A 8 -10.27 15.75 -6.54
CA LEU A 8 -9.15 14.89 -6.16
C LEU A 8 -9.61 13.66 -5.36
N ILE A 9 -10.52 13.86 -4.38
CA ILE A 9 -11.07 12.77 -3.57
C ILE A 9 -11.76 11.73 -4.47
N ILE A 10 -12.60 12.19 -5.40
CA ILE A 10 -13.33 11.32 -6.33
C ILE A 10 -12.36 10.53 -7.20
N VAL A 11 -11.37 11.18 -7.81
CA VAL A 11 -10.37 10.50 -8.66
C VAL A 11 -9.61 9.44 -7.86
N LEU A 12 -9.04 9.80 -6.72
CA LEU A 12 -8.27 8.87 -5.90
C LEU A 12 -9.12 7.69 -5.42
N PHE A 13 -10.35 7.95 -4.95
CA PHE A 13 -11.26 6.90 -4.51
C PHE A 13 -11.65 5.97 -5.67
N SER A 14 -11.97 6.52 -6.84
CA SER A 14 -12.33 5.75 -8.04
C SER A 14 -11.22 4.84 -8.52
N LEU A 15 -9.95 5.26 -8.44
CA LEU A 15 -8.80 4.43 -8.82
C LEU A 15 -8.68 3.15 -7.98
N ALA A 16 -9.14 3.16 -6.73
CA ALA A 16 -9.06 1.98 -5.85
C ALA A 16 -10.20 0.97 -6.05
N LEU A 17 -11.31 1.36 -6.70
CA LEU A 17 -12.49 0.50 -6.84
C LEU A 17 -12.16 -0.84 -7.50
N PRO A 18 -11.45 -0.91 -8.64
CA PRO A 18 -11.13 -2.18 -9.28
C PRO A 18 -10.35 -3.12 -8.36
N GLY A 19 -9.35 -2.60 -7.64
CA GLY A 19 -8.56 -3.37 -6.70
C GLY A 19 -9.40 -3.98 -5.59
N VAL A 20 -10.31 -3.21 -5.00
CA VAL A 20 -11.19 -3.69 -3.92
C VAL A 20 -12.15 -4.77 -4.42
N PHE A 21 -12.78 -4.56 -5.58
CA PHE A 21 -13.74 -5.53 -6.13
C PHE A 21 -13.09 -6.80 -6.68
N ILE A 22 -11.78 -6.79 -6.96
CA ILE A 22 -11.03 -7.96 -7.43
C ILE A 22 -10.36 -8.70 -6.26
N ALA A 23 -9.52 -8.01 -5.49
CA ALA A 23 -8.65 -8.64 -4.50
C ALA A 23 -9.42 -9.13 -3.27
N ILE A 24 -10.35 -8.33 -2.74
CA ILE A 24 -11.08 -8.69 -1.50
C ILE A 24 -11.94 -9.94 -1.69
N PRO A 25 -12.76 -10.07 -2.76
CA PRO A 25 -13.51 -11.30 -2.98
C PRO A 25 -12.63 -12.54 -3.17
N ARG A 26 -11.51 -12.42 -3.89
CA ARG A 26 -10.57 -13.53 -4.06
C ARG A 26 -9.97 -13.96 -2.72
N LEU A 27 -9.53 -13.00 -1.92
CA LEU A 27 -8.96 -13.25 -0.61
C LEU A 27 -9.96 -13.95 0.31
N VAL A 28 -11.18 -13.43 0.44
CA VAL A 28 -12.21 -14.01 1.31
C VAL A 28 -12.62 -15.40 0.81
N ASN A 29 -12.78 -15.61 -0.50
CA ASN A 29 -13.10 -16.92 -1.05
C ASN A 29 -11.99 -17.95 -0.78
N PHE A 30 -10.73 -17.52 -0.83
CA PHE A 30 -9.58 -18.36 -0.50
C PHE A 30 -9.54 -18.70 1.00
N LEU A 31 -9.70 -17.71 1.87
CA LEU A 31 -9.71 -17.91 3.33
C LEU A 31 -10.89 -18.75 3.80
N LEU A 32 -12.07 -18.57 3.20
CA LEU A 32 -13.31 -19.23 3.59
C LEU A 32 -13.73 -20.34 2.62
N HIS A 33 -12.80 -20.96 1.89
CA HIS A 33 -13.11 -21.96 0.86
C HIS A 33 -13.92 -23.17 1.37
N LYS A 34 -13.86 -23.49 2.67
CA LYS A 34 -14.64 -24.56 3.33
C LYS A 34 -15.98 -24.10 3.92
N ALA A 35 -16.23 -22.79 3.97
CA ALA A 35 -17.44 -22.24 4.55
C ALA A 35 -18.65 -22.35 3.60
N GLN A 36 -19.86 -22.26 4.16
CA GLN A 36 -21.09 -22.25 3.36
C GLN A 36 -21.14 -21.01 2.43
N ALA A 37 -21.64 -21.18 1.20
CA ALA A 37 -21.69 -20.11 0.20
C ALA A 37 -22.44 -18.84 0.67
N SER A 38 -23.49 -19.00 1.48
CA SER A 38 -24.23 -17.90 2.08
C SER A 38 -23.38 -17.06 3.04
N MET A 39 -22.51 -17.70 3.81
CA MET A 39 -21.57 -17.06 4.73
C MET A 39 -20.47 -16.32 3.95
N GLN A 40 -19.86 -16.98 2.95
CA GLN A 40 -18.85 -16.35 2.09
C GLN A 40 -19.40 -15.08 1.44
N LYS A 41 -20.61 -15.12 0.87
CA LYS A 41 -21.25 -13.95 0.25
C LYS A 41 -21.49 -12.80 1.23
N ARG A 42 -21.86 -13.10 2.48
CA ARG A 42 -22.06 -12.10 3.54
C ARG A 42 -20.73 -11.46 3.94
N VAL A 43 -19.71 -12.27 4.21
CA VAL A 43 -18.37 -11.76 4.58
C VAL A 43 -17.76 -10.95 3.45
N ASN A 44 -17.86 -11.42 2.20
CA ASN A 44 -17.44 -10.66 1.01
C ASN A 44 -18.02 -9.27 0.97
N ARG A 45 -19.35 -9.16 1.14
CA ARG A 45 -20.04 -7.86 1.12
C ARG A 45 -19.55 -6.95 2.24
N ILE A 46 -19.42 -7.48 3.45
CA ILE A 46 -18.94 -6.70 4.61
C ILE A 46 -17.51 -6.22 4.37
N ALA A 47 -16.60 -7.10 3.95
CA ALA A 47 -15.20 -6.78 3.72
C ALA A 47 -15.01 -5.74 2.60
N VAL A 48 -15.77 -5.84 1.51
CA VAL A 48 -15.76 -4.85 0.43
C VAL A 48 -16.26 -3.50 0.93
N ILE A 49 -17.42 -3.46 1.61
CA ILE A 49 -17.98 -2.20 2.14
C ILE A 49 -17.02 -1.54 3.14
N GLN A 50 -16.47 -2.34 4.07
CA GLN A 50 -15.49 -1.86 5.04
C GLN A 50 -14.24 -1.29 4.35
N SER A 51 -13.71 -1.98 3.34
CA SER A 51 -12.53 -1.52 2.61
C SER A 51 -12.81 -0.21 1.87
N LEU A 52 -13.95 -0.11 1.19
CA LEU A 52 -14.37 1.11 0.51
C LEU A 52 -14.55 2.27 1.50
N LEU A 53 -15.21 2.04 2.63
CA LEU A 53 -15.39 3.07 3.66
C LEU A 53 -14.04 3.56 4.20
N MET A 54 -13.10 2.65 4.48
CA MET A 54 -11.77 3.00 4.97
C MET A 54 -10.99 3.81 3.93
N ILE A 55 -10.99 3.39 2.66
CA ILE A 55 -10.32 4.13 1.59
C ILE A 55 -10.97 5.50 1.40
N PHE A 56 -12.30 5.60 1.46
CA PHE A 56 -13.00 6.88 1.39
C PHE A 56 -12.58 7.83 2.52
N VAL A 57 -12.55 7.34 3.77
CA VAL A 57 -12.10 8.15 4.92
C VAL A 57 -10.64 8.57 4.77
N MET A 58 -9.75 7.67 4.37
CA MET A 58 -8.33 7.96 4.20
C MET A 58 -8.05 8.90 3.03
N THR A 59 -8.80 8.79 1.93
CA THR A 59 -8.71 9.71 0.79
C THR A 59 -9.17 11.12 1.15
N MET A 60 -10.27 11.25 1.89
CA MET A 60 -10.70 12.54 2.44
C MET A 60 -9.66 13.14 3.40
N ALA A 61 -9.21 12.34 4.38
CA ALA A 61 -8.23 12.78 5.38
C ALA A 61 -6.94 13.26 4.70
N GLY A 62 -6.36 12.44 3.80
CA GLY A 62 -5.16 12.83 3.05
C GLY A 62 -5.36 14.07 2.17
N SER A 63 -6.55 14.27 1.58
CA SER A 63 -6.84 15.46 0.75
C SER A 63 -6.95 16.76 1.55
N VAL A 64 -7.32 16.66 2.82
CA VAL A 64 -7.29 17.80 3.75
C VAL A 64 -5.87 18.04 4.24
N LEU A 65 -5.21 16.98 4.71
CA LEU A 65 -3.93 17.08 5.39
C LEU A 65 -2.76 17.36 4.45
N SER A 66 -2.80 16.90 3.20
CA SER A 66 -1.78 17.15 2.18
C SER A 66 -1.48 18.63 1.95
N ARG A 67 -2.46 19.52 2.14
CA ARG A 67 -2.26 20.98 2.03
C ARG A 67 -1.44 21.55 3.18
N ILE A 68 -1.50 20.92 4.34
CA ILE A 68 -0.77 21.31 5.54
C ILE A 68 0.62 20.66 5.50
N THR A 69 0.70 19.37 5.19
CA THR A 69 1.96 18.62 5.20
C THR A 69 2.85 18.89 3.99
N GLY A 70 2.27 19.32 2.86
CA GLY A 70 2.94 19.42 1.57
C GLY A 70 3.08 18.08 0.82
N LEU A 71 2.61 16.97 1.40
CA LEU A 71 2.69 15.64 0.77
C LEU A 71 1.46 15.39 -0.11
N GLY A 72 1.58 15.75 -1.39
CA GLY A 72 0.45 15.85 -2.32
C GLY A 72 0.46 14.88 -3.50
N ALA A 73 -0.41 15.20 -4.47
CA ALA A 73 -0.61 14.47 -5.71
C ALA A 73 -0.31 15.38 -6.92
N PRO A 74 0.94 15.82 -7.12
CA PRO A 74 1.28 16.92 -8.04
C PRO A 74 0.81 16.67 -9.48
N VAL A 75 0.98 15.46 -10.00
CA VAL A 75 0.53 15.10 -11.36
C VAL A 75 -0.99 15.14 -11.48
N ILE A 76 -1.71 14.51 -10.54
CA ILE A 76 -3.19 14.45 -10.57
C ILE A 76 -3.78 15.85 -10.39
N GLN A 77 -3.20 16.65 -9.49
CA GLN A 77 -3.65 18.02 -9.23
C GLN A 77 -3.42 18.93 -10.44
N THR A 78 -2.26 18.81 -11.10
CA THR A 78 -1.98 19.55 -12.35
C THR A 78 -3.03 19.25 -13.42
N PHE A 79 -3.38 17.97 -13.59
CA PHE A 79 -4.42 17.54 -14.51
C PHE A 79 -5.80 18.10 -14.15
N LEU A 80 -6.17 18.08 -12.88
CA LEU A 80 -7.46 18.61 -12.43
C LEU A 80 -7.56 20.13 -12.56
N ASP A 81 -6.46 20.87 -12.34
CA ASP A 81 -6.47 22.33 -12.32
C ASP A 81 -6.33 22.94 -13.72
N SER A 82 -5.56 22.31 -14.61
CA SER A 82 -5.17 22.88 -15.91
C SER A 82 -5.56 22.03 -17.12
N GLY A 83 -5.99 20.78 -16.92
CA GLY A 83 -6.19 19.82 -18.00
C GLY A 83 -4.90 19.27 -18.63
N ASP A 84 -3.73 19.77 -18.22
CA ASP A 84 -2.43 19.22 -18.61
C ASP A 84 -2.22 17.86 -17.93
N LEU A 85 -1.86 16.84 -18.70
CA LEU A 85 -1.57 15.50 -18.21
C LEU A 85 -0.40 15.45 -17.22
N GLY A 86 0.34 16.56 -17.03
CA GLY A 86 1.48 16.62 -16.11
C GLY A 86 2.62 15.73 -16.59
N TRP A 87 2.71 15.53 -17.91
CA TRP A 87 3.70 14.65 -18.54
C TRP A 87 5.15 14.98 -18.14
N PRO A 88 5.56 16.27 -18.09
CA PRO A 88 6.92 16.61 -17.68
C PRO A 88 7.28 16.10 -16.29
N LEU A 89 6.40 16.31 -15.30
CA LEU A 89 6.58 15.84 -13.92
C LEU A 89 6.70 14.31 -13.85
N LEU A 90 5.90 13.60 -14.64
CA LEU A 90 5.95 12.15 -14.69
C LEU A 90 7.25 11.66 -15.33
N LEU A 91 7.64 12.23 -16.48
CA LEU A 91 8.86 11.88 -17.21
C LEU A 91 10.12 12.10 -16.38
N ASP A 92 10.22 13.24 -15.69
CA ASP A 92 11.34 13.56 -14.80
C ASP A 92 11.46 12.56 -13.63
N SER A 93 10.33 11.99 -13.23
CA SER A 93 10.25 11.00 -12.16
C SER A 93 10.52 9.56 -12.64
N LEU A 94 10.44 9.24 -13.94
CA LEU A 94 10.48 7.86 -14.43
C LEU A 94 11.78 7.13 -14.12
N LEU A 95 12.93 7.75 -14.41
CA LEU A 95 14.23 7.10 -14.19
C LEU A 95 14.49 6.87 -12.70
N PRO A 96 14.36 7.87 -11.80
CA PRO A 96 14.46 7.64 -10.37
C PRO A 96 13.47 6.57 -9.88
N LEU A 97 12.21 6.64 -10.32
CA LEU A 97 11.18 5.68 -9.94
C LEU A 97 11.56 4.25 -10.31
N PHE A 98 12.03 4.04 -11.54
CA PHE A 98 12.50 2.74 -12.00
C PHE A 98 13.68 2.24 -11.18
N LEU A 99 14.69 3.09 -10.93
CA LEU A 99 15.87 2.72 -10.15
C LEU A 99 15.51 2.37 -8.69
N PHE A 100 14.72 3.21 -8.01
CA PHE A 100 14.28 2.94 -6.64
C PHE A 100 13.46 1.65 -6.56
N THR A 101 12.53 1.43 -7.49
CA THR A 101 11.73 0.20 -7.53
C THR A 101 12.59 -1.03 -7.83
N ALA A 102 13.54 -0.95 -8.77
CA ALA A 102 14.41 -2.07 -9.13
C ALA A 102 15.35 -2.47 -7.97
N VAL A 103 16.02 -1.49 -7.35
CA VAL A 103 16.86 -1.73 -6.16
C VAL A 103 16.00 -2.20 -4.99
N GLY A 104 14.83 -1.60 -4.82
CA GLY A 104 13.83 -1.99 -3.83
C GLY A 104 13.39 -3.44 -3.95
N LEU A 105 13.11 -3.87 -5.17
CA LEU A 105 12.73 -5.25 -5.51
C LEU A 105 13.90 -6.22 -5.29
N PHE A 106 15.12 -5.83 -5.66
CA PHE A 106 16.32 -6.64 -5.41
C PHE A 106 16.53 -6.90 -3.92
N ILE A 107 16.46 -5.85 -3.09
CA ILE A 107 16.57 -5.98 -1.63
C ILE A 107 15.41 -6.83 -1.09
N PHE A 108 14.19 -6.63 -1.60
CA PHE A 108 13.06 -7.45 -1.23
C PHE A 108 13.29 -8.93 -1.56
N PHE A 109 13.87 -9.27 -2.71
CA PHE A 109 14.21 -10.66 -3.03
C PHE A 109 15.26 -11.25 -2.09
N ALA A 110 16.28 -10.47 -1.71
CA ALA A 110 17.25 -10.90 -0.71
C ALA A 110 16.58 -11.20 0.64
N ILE A 111 15.62 -10.37 1.06
CA ILE A 111 14.83 -10.60 2.28
C ILE A 111 13.92 -11.83 2.11
N TYR A 112 13.06 -11.83 1.08
CA TYR A 112 11.98 -12.80 0.91
C TYR A 112 12.48 -14.20 0.56
N TYR A 113 13.45 -14.33 -0.35
CA TYR A 113 13.97 -15.62 -0.81
C TYR A 113 15.27 -16.01 -0.13
N GLY A 114 16.09 -15.04 0.30
CA GLY A 114 17.36 -15.31 0.97
C GLY A 114 17.21 -15.50 2.47
N LEU A 115 16.59 -14.53 3.15
CA LEU A 115 16.58 -14.47 4.61
C LEU A 115 15.39 -15.20 5.24
N LEU A 116 14.17 -15.01 4.73
CA LEU A 116 12.95 -15.54 5.35
C LEU A 116 12.93 -17.08 5.46
N PRO A 117 13.36 -17.86 4.45
CA PRO A 117 13.38 -19.32 4.54
C PRO A 117 14.37 -19.86 5.59
N SER A 118 15.33 -19.06 6.05
CA SER A 118 16.31 -19.52 7.04
C SER A 118 15.73 -19.64 8.45
N PHE A 119 14.59 -19.00 8.72
CA PHE A 119 13.99 -18.98 10.06
C PHE A 119 12.48 -19.22 10.09
N LEU A 120 11.77 -19.08 8.96
CA LEU A 120 10.37 -19.52 8.85
C LEU A 120 10.28 -21.03 8.64
N ASP A 121 9.26 -21.65 9.20
CA ASP A 121 8.90 -23.02 8.85
C ASP A 121 8.33 -23.09 7.42
N LYS A 122 8.43 -24.29 6.83
CA LYS A 122 8.03 -24.53 5.45
C LYS A 122 6.55 -24.25 5.21
N ASP A 123 5.70 -24.60 6.18
CA ASP A 123 4.25 -24.43 6.06
C ASP A 123 3.89 -22.94 6.04
N THR A 124 4.44 -22.15 6.95
CA THR A 124 4.27 -20.69 6.98
C THR A 124 4.75 -20.05 5.68
N TYR A 125 5.97 -20.37 5.23
CA TYR A 125 6.51 -19.84 3.98
C TYR A 125 5.63 -20.19 2.77
N GLN A 126 5.13 -21.44 2.72
CA GLN A 126 4.22 -21.89 1.67
C GLN A 126 2.86 -21.19 1.73
N SER A 127 2.27 -21.01 2.91
CA SER A 127 1.03 -20.25 3.11
C SER A 127 1.18 -18.80 2.64
N MET A 128 2.34 -18.16 2.88
CA MET A 128 2.60 -16.81 2.37
C MET A 128 2.59 -16.77 0.84
N SER A 129 3.24 -17.75 0.20
CA SER A 129 3.24 -17.86 -1.27
C SER A 129 1.85 -18.15 -1.84
N GLN A 130 1.07 -19.02 -1.20
CA GLN A 130 -0.30 -19.35 -1.62
C GLN A 130 -1.24 -18.15 -1.52
N LEU A 131 -1.12 -17.36 -0.44
CA LEU A 131 -1.88 -16.13 -0.29
C LEU A 131 -1.64 -15.16 -1.45
N ARG A 132 -0.36 -14.97 -1.83
CA ARG A 132 0.01 -14.13 -2.98
C ARG A 132 -0.60 -14.67 -4.27
N SER A 133 -0.50 -15.97 -4.52
CA SER A 133 -1.10 -16.60 -5.71
C SER A 133 -2.62 -16.48 -5.75
N ALA A 134 -3.30 -16.56 -4.60
CA ALA A 134 -4.76 -16.45 -4.50
C ALA A 134 -5.28 -15.05 -4.85
N VAL A 135 -4.54 -14.00 -4.46
CA VAL A 135 -4.88 -12.62 -4.82
C VAL A 135 -4.68 -12.37 -6.33
N GLY A 136 -3.60 -12.93 -6.89
CA GLY A 136 -3.24 -12.80 -8.30
C GLY A 136 -2.57 -11.46 -8.63
N LEU A 137 -1.94 -11.37 -9.81
CA LEU A 137 -1.15 -10.20 -10.21
C LEU A 137 -2.00 -8.92 -10.31
N ASP A 138 -3.14 -8.98 -10.98
CA ASP A 138 -4.10 -7.89 -11.11
C ASP A 138 -4.64 -7.45 -9.73
N GLY A 139 -4.93 -8.40 -8.84
CA GLY A 139 -5.30 -8.11 -7.46
C GLY A 139 -4.18 -7.38 -6.71
N SER A 140 -2.93 -7.86 -6.80
CA SER A 140 -1.77 -7.23 -6.16
C SER A 140 -1.49 -5.84 -6.73
N MET A 141 -1.54 -5.66 -8.05
CA MET A 141 -1.30 -4.36 -8.68
C MET A 141 -2.40 -3.35 -8.34
N LEU A 142 -3.67 -3.75 -8.42
CA LEU A 142 -4.79 -2.82 -8.24
C LEU A 142 -5.14 -2.58 -6.77
N TYR A 143 -5.01 -3.59 -5.90
CA TYR A 143 -5.27 -3.42 -4.47
C TYR A 143 -4.02 -2.94 -3.75
N SER A 144 -2.94 -3.73 -3.73
CA SER A 144 -1.73 -3.34 -3.01
C SER A 144 -1.01 -2.16 -3.67
N GLY A 145 -1.00 -2.08 -5.00
CA GLY A 145 -0.41 -0.95 -5.72
C GLY A 145 -1.22 0.36 -5.70
N ILE A 146 -2.53 0.34 -5.39
CA ILE A 146 -3.36 1.56 -5.39
C ILE A 146 -4.06 1.75 -4.05
N ALA A 147 -4.94 0.82 -3.66
CA ALA A 147 -5.76 0.95 -2.47
C ALA A 147 -4.91 1.07 -1.18
N GLU A 148 -3.88 0.22 -1.04
CA GLU A 148 -2.99 0.28 0.13
C GLU A 148 -2.17 1.58 0.16
N GLU A 149 -1.73 2.09 -1.00
CA GLU A 149 -1.04 3.38 -1.08
C GLU A 149 -1.95 4.54 -0.62
N LEU A 150 -3.24 4.50 -0.95
CA LEU A 150 -4.19 5.50 -0.46
C LEU A 150 -4.40 5.41 1.06
N ILE A 151 -4.45 4.22 1.62
CA ILE A 151 -4.63 4.03 3.06
C ILE A 151 -3.38 4.48 3.81
N VAL A 152 -2.22 3.97 3.40
CA VAL A 152 -0.97 4.09 4.15
C VAL A 152 -0.26 5.40 3.83
N ARG A 153 -0.02 5.72 2.56
CA ARG A 153 0.80 6.87 2.18
C ARG A 153 -0.06 8.13 2.17
N TRP A 154 -1.15 8.10 1.42
CA TRP A 154 -2.02 9.25 1.31
C TRP A 154 -2.75 9.57 2.63
N GLY A 155 -3.29 8.57 3.32
CA GLY A 155 -3.99 8.74 4.60
C GLY A 155 -3.03 8.82 5.79
N LEU A 156 -2.42 7.68 6.14
CA LEU A 156 -1.68 7.52 7.39
C LEU A 156 -0.39 8.36 7.48
N VAL A 157 0.47 8.41 6.44
CA VAL A 157 1.69 9.23 6.47
C VAL A 157 1.34 10.70 6.61
N ASN A 158 0.37 11.20 5.83
CA ASN A 158 -0.13 12.57 5.99
C ASN A 158 -0.65 12.85 7.41
N LEU A 159 -1.39 11.91 8.00
CA LEU A 159 -1.88 12.02 9.38
C LEU A 159 -0.74 12.14 10.39
N LEU A 160 0.27 11.27 10.27
CA LEU A 160 1.43 11.26 11.16
C LEU A 160 2.28 12.53 11.00
N VAL A 161 2.50 12.99 9.76
CA VAL A 161 3.23 14.25 9.50
C VAL A 161 2.46 15.45 10.04
N PHE A 162 1.14 15.48 9.87
CA PHE A 162 0.29 16.53 10.43
C PHE A 162 0.45 16.64 11.95
N PHE A 163 0.34 15.52 12.68
CA PHE A 163 0.55 15.52 14.13
C PHE A 163 1.98 15.88 14.51
N GLY A 164 2.98 15.41 13.76
CA GLY A 164 4.37 15.80 13.97
C GLY A 164 4.57 17.32 13.85
N ILE A 165 4.01 17.94 12.80
CA ILE A 165 4.04 19.40 12.62
C ILE A 165 3.27 20.09 13.74
N LEU A 166 2.11 19.58 14.14
CA LEU A 166 1.29 20.16 15.21
C LEU A 166 2.03 20.21 16.55
N PHE A 167 2.75 19.14 16.91
CA PHE A 167 3.46 19.06 18.19
C PHE A 167 4.80 19.80 18.17
N ILE A 168 5.55 19.70 17.07
CA ILE A 168 6.89 20.32 16.95
C ILE A 168 6.78 21.79 16.52
N LYS A 169 5.65 22.20 15.94
CA LYS A 169 5.38 23.54 15.39
C LYS A 169 6.39 23.98 14.33
N ALA A 170 6.92 23.02 13.56
CA ALA A 170 7.84 23.28 12.47
C ALA A 170 7.65 22.28 11.32
N HIS A 171 7.99 22.71 10.11
CA HIS A 171 8.14 21.83 8.96
C HIS A 171 9.60 21.38 8.91
N HIS A 172 9.86 20.12 9.29
CA HIS A 172 11.21 19.57 9.30
C HIS A 172 11.23 18.19 8.63
N PRO A 173 12.23 17.89 7.76
CA PRO A 173 12.33 16.59 7.08
C PRO A 173 12.32 15.38 8.01
N MET A 174 12.86 15.52 9.22
CA MET A 174 12.85 14.47 10.24
C MET A 174 11.44 14.03 10.64
N ILE A 175 10.45 14.93 10.60
CA ILE A 175 9.05 14.58 10.89
C ILE A 175 8.53 13.61 9.84
N VAL A 176 8.86 13.84 8.57
CA VAL A 176 8.45 12.97 7.46
C VAL A 176 9.15 11.62 7.54
N TRP A 177 10.45 11.60 7.85
CA TRP A 177 11.19 10.35 8.09
C TRP A 177 10.58 9.51 9.22
N ILE A 178 10.26 10.13 10.36
CA ILE A 178 9.62 9.44 11.49
C ILE A 178 8.22 8.94 11.10
N ALA A 179 7.43 9.75 10.39
CA ALA A 179 6.12 9.35 9.91
C ALA A 179 6.19 8.13 8.97
N ILE A 180 7.13 8.12 8.02
CA ILE A 180 7.38 6.99 7.13
C ILE A 180 7.78 5.74 7.92
N LEU A 181 8.71 5.88 8.88
CA LEU A 181 9.14 4.75 9.71
C LEU A 181 7.96 4.16 10.52
N LEU A 182 7.20 5.02 11.21
CA LEU A 182 6.05 4.61 12.01
C LEU A 182 4.95 3.99 11.14
N SER A 183 4.62 4.59 9.99
CA SER A 183 3.62 4.03 9.07
C SER A 183 4.06 2.68 8.51
N SER A 184 5.36 2.48 8.26
CA SER A 184 5.91 1.22 7.77
C SER A 184 5.75 0.09 8.78
N VAL A 185 6.00 0.39 10.06
CA VAL A 185 5.78 -0.55 11.16
C VAL A 185 4.30 -0.88 11.30
N LEU A 186 3.42 0.13 11.32
CA LEU A 186 1.97 -0.07 11.40
C LEU A 186 1.43 -0.87 10.23
N TYR A 187 1.91 -0.61 9.01
CA TYR A 187 1.56 -1.35 7.81
C TYR A 187 2.00 -2.81 7.89
N ALA A 188 3.21 -3.09 8.37
CA ALA A 188 3.64 -4.48 8.57
C ALA A 188 2.75 -5.21 9.58
N PHE A 189 2.38 -4.56 10.69
CA PHE A 189 1.47 -5.15 11.67
C PHE A 189 0.05 -5.34 11.13
N SER A 190 -0.44 -4.47 10.25
CA SER A 190 -1.78 -4.62 9.67
C SER A 190 -1.92 -5.86 8.79
N GLN A 191 -0.82 -6.44 8.32
CA GLN A 191 -0.81 -7.70 7.55
C GLN A 191 -0.94 -8.94 8.42
N LEU A 192 -0.63 -8.84 9.71
CA LEU A 192 -0.61 -9.98 10.62
C LEU A 192 -1.94 -10.78 10.64
N PRO A 193 -3.14 -10.15 10.68
CA PRO A 193 -4.40 -10.89 10.71
C PRO A 193 -4.62 -11.78 9.48
N VAL A 194 -4.26 -11.31 8.27
CA VAL A 194 -4.47 -12.08 7.04
C VAL A 194 -3.51 -13.27 6.97
N TYR A 195 -2.27 -13.10 7.43
CA TYR A 195 -1.29 -14.19 7.46
C TYR A 195 -1.62 -15.26 8.49
N VAL A 196 -2.13 -14.87 9.66
CA VAL A 196 -2.64 -15.84 10.64
C VAL A 196 -3.87 -16.58 10.08
N ALA A 197 -4.76 -15.88 9.36
CA ALA A 197 -5.96 -16.49 8.78
C ALA A 197 -5.67 -17.54 7.69
N VAL A 198 -4.57 -17.41 6.94
CA VAL A 198 -4.12 -18.43 5.96
C VAL A 198 -3.34 -19.58 6.61
N GLY A 199 -3.23 -19.60 7.94
CA GLY A 199 -2.62 -20.70 8.69
C GLY A 199 -1.15 -20.52 9.02
N CYS A 200 -0.59 -19.31 8.88
CA CYS A 200 0.76 -19.04 9.39
C CYS A 200 0.75 -19.11 10.92
N ALA A 201 1.77 -19.75 11.50
CA ALA A 201 1.88 -19.87 12.96
C ALA A 201 2.10 -18.49 13.60
N PHE A 202 1.21 -18.10 14.51
CA PHE A 202 1.35 -16.82 15.22
C PHE A 202 2.49 -16.89 16.25
N ASN A 203 3.67 -16.45 15.86
CA ASN A 203 4.88 -16.45 16.68
C ASN A 203 5.80 -15.26 16.35
N ARG A 204 6.88 -15.12 17.11
CA ARG A 204 7.86 -14.03 16.91
C ARG A 204 8.50 -14.03 15.52
N ARG A 205 8.70 -15.22 14.93
CA ARG A 205 9.31 -15.38 13.60
C ARG A 205 8.39 -14.79 12.52
N LEU A 206 7.09 -15.05 12.58
CA LEU A 206 6.12 -14.43 11.67
C LEU A 206 6.13 -12.90 11.80
N ILE A 207 6.15 -12.38 13.03
CA ILE A 207 6.19 -10.92 13.25
C ILE A 207 7.45 -10.31 12.62
N TYR A 208 8.63 -10.92 12.84
CA TYR A 208 9.87 -10.45 12.23
C TYR A 208 9.86 -10.56 10.71
N ALA A 209 9.32 -11.65 10.16
CA ALA A 209 9.15 -11.83 8.73
C ALA A 209 8.31 -10.71 8.11
N LEU A 210 7.17 -10.38 8.72
CA LEU A 210 6.30 -9.31 8.24
C LEU A 210 6.95 -7.93 8.40
N LEU A 211 7.61 -7.66 9.52
CA LEU A 211 8.36 -6.41 9.71
C LEU A 211 9.47 -6.25 8.66
N LEU A 212 10.19 -7.31 8.31
CA LEU A 212 11.22 -7.24 7.29
C LEU A 212 10.62 -7.06 5.89
N ALA A 213 9.67 -7.92 5.50
CA ALA A 213 9.12 -7.91 4.14
C ALA A 213 8.22 -6.68 3.88
N TYR A 214 7.28 -6.40 4.77
CA TYR A 214 6.31 -5.30 4.62
C TYR A 214 6.82 -3.98 5.19
N GLY A 215 7.65 -3.99 6.22
CA GLY A 215 8.30 -2.78 6.70
C GLY A 215 9.27 -2.21 5.65
N TRP A 216 10.00 -3.08 4.93
CA TRP A 216 10.83 -2.66 3.79
C TRP A 216 10.01 -1.98 2.68
N GLN A 217 8.91 -2.60 2.24
CA GLN A 217 7.98 -2.01 1.27
C GLN A 217 7.38 -0.69 1.81
N GLY A 218 7.05 -0.67 3.10
CA GLY A 218 6.71 0.50 3.90
C GLY A 218 7.63 1.69 3.61
N LEU A 219 8.92 1.49 3.91
CA LEU A 219 9.97 2.49 3.80
C LEU A 219 10.18 2.91 2.34
N LEU A 220 10.29 1.94 1.43
CA LEU A 220 10.53 2.17 0.01
C LEU A 220 9.46 3.08 -0.62
N PHE A 221 8.20 2.67 -0.55
CA PHE A 221 7.12 3.45 -1.18
C PHE A 221 6.78 4.70 -0.38
N GLY A 222 7.07 4.73 0.93
CA GLY A 222 7.02 5.96 1.73
C GLY A 222 8.00 7.03 1.23
N LEU A 223 9.22 6.61 0.87
CA LEU A 223 10.22 7.52 0.29
C LEU A 223 9.84 8.01 -1.10
N ILE A 224 9.39 7.10 -1.97
CA ILE A 224 8.91 7.46 -3.31
C ILE A 224 7.73 8.43 -3.19
N PHE A 225 6.78 8.18 -2.27
CA PHE A 225 5.66 9.07 -2.01
C PHE A 225 6.11 10.46 -1.57
N TRP A 226 7.08 10.55 -0.67
CA TRP A 226 7.57 11.85 -0.20
C TRP A 226 8.27 12.65 -1.31
N GLN A 227 9.08 11.99 -2.14
CA GLN A 227 9.85 12.68 -3.18
C GLN A 227 9.04 13.00 -4.45
N TYR A 228 8.12 12.11 -4.84
CA TYR A 228 7.47 12.14 -6.16
C TYR A 228 5.93 12.14 -6.10
N GLY A 229 5.34 12.01 -4.90
CA GLY A 229 3.89 12.05 -4.70
C GLY A 229 3.18 10.71 -4.91
N ILE A 230 1.86 10.73 -4.70
CA ILE A 230 1.07 9.48 -4.59
C ILE A 230 1.01 8.67 -5.88
N LEU A 231 0.90 9.31 -7.04
CA LEU A 231 0.81 8.60 -8.31
C LEU A 231 2.10 7.82 -8.62
N ALA A 232 3.26 8.42 -8.32
CA ALA A 232 4.55 7.76 -8.46
C ALA A 232 4.64 6.53 -7.52
N ALA A 233 4.25 6.67 -6.26
CA ALA A 233 4.22 5.55 -5.31
C ALA A 233 3.33 4.39 -5.81
N MET A 234 2.15 4.71 -6.36
CA MET A 234 1.26 3.70 -6.94
C MET A 234 1.91 2.95 -8.11
N ILE A 235 2.47 3.69 -9.07
CA ILE A 235 3.13 3.11 -10.25
C ILE A 235 4.32 2.24 -9.82
N ALA A 236 5.16 2.73 -8.90
CA ALA A 236 6.28 1.95 -8.36
C ALA A 236 5.82 0.65 -7.71
N HIS A 237 4.77 0.69 -6.90
CA HIS A 237 4.28 -0.50 -6.20
C HIS A 237 3.63 -1.51 -7.15
N MET A 238 2.91 -1.03 -8.17
CA MET A 238 2.44 -1.87 -9.27
C MET A 238 3.59 -2.55 -10.02
N LEU A 239 4.64 -1.81 -10.37
CA LEU A 239 5.83 -2.34 -11.05
C LEU A 239 6.61 -3.32 -10.17
N PHE A 240 6.66 -3.08 -8.86
CA PHE A 240 7.25 -4.00 -7.90
C PHE A 240 6.54 -5.37 -7.92
N HIS A 241 5.21 -5.39 -7.89
CA HIS A 241 4.44 -6.62 -8.01
C HIS A 241 4.61 -7.30 -9.37
N LEU A 242 4.67 -6.52 -10.46
CA LEU A 242 4.95 -7.06 -11.79
C LEU A 242 6.32 -7.74 -11.84
N GLY A 243 7.37 -7.09 -11.34
CA GLY A 243 8.72 -7.67 -11.28
C GLY A 243 8.77 -8.91 -10.40
N TRP A 244 8.08 -8.90 -9.25
CA TRP A 244 7.96 -10.08 -8.39
C TRP A 244 7.24 -11.24 -9.08
N TRP A 245 6.17 -10.96 -9.82
CA TRP A 245 5.44 -11.97 -10.58
C TRP A 245 6.28 -12.57 -11.72
N VAL A 246 7.12 -11.77 -12.39
CA VAL A 246 8.04 -12.28 -13.42
C VAL A 246 9.04 -13.28 -12.83
N TYR A 247 9.57 -13.00 -11.63
CA TYR A 247 10.52 -13.89 -10.95
C TYR A 247 9.86 -15.18 -10.44
N GLN A 248 8.70 -15.06 -9.81
CA GLN A 248 7.94 -16.20 -9.31
C GLN A 248 6.56 -16.19 -9.96
N LYS A 249 6.39 -16.98 -11.03
CA LYS A 249 5.08 -17.25 -11.60
C LYS A 249 4.26 -18.11 -10.61
N PRO A 250 2.94 -17.90 -10.52
CA PRO A 250 2.08 -18.65 -9.61
C PRO A 250 2.06 -20.15 -9.91
#